data_AF-A0AB34BGM7-F1
#
_entry.id   AF-A0AB34BGM7-F1
#
_cell.length_a   1.000
_cell.length_b   1.000
_cell.length_c   1.000
_cell.angle_alpha   90.00
_cell.angle_beta   90.00
_cell.angle_gamma   90.00
#
_symmetry.space_group_name_H-M   'P 1'
#
loop_
_entity.id
_entity.type
_entity.pdbx_description
1 polymer ?
#
loop_
_entity_poly.entity_id
_entity_poly.type
_entity_poly.pdbx_seq_one_letter_code
_entity_poly.pdbx_strand_id
1 'polypeptide(L)'
;MFYNLCFGALKDAATDGVKEEWYLFKDASHTTKDSHDLPGGWKSNIYLVDPSNKEWQKYLNERNDDVYVNFAFDGYQIDQLGRRSTLYNYNGIPVNLREGYASFIEATKQAHPDKSLVMNAVSRYGARQIGETGKVDFFYNEVWADEADFTNLKAILYENGVYGNYQLNTVFAAYMNYNKADNRGEFNTPGILLTDAVMFALGGSHLELGGDHMLCKEYFPNENLTMSEELKTAMVRYYDFLTSYQNLLRDGGTENSVSMNCTNGEMRLNSWPPQQGSVTTYAKQVGGKQVIHLLNFSQANSLSWRDVDGTMPEPALITKAALQMNLSAKVNKLWVASPDVHGGALQELAFTQENGVVSFTLPSLKYWTMIVAE
;
A
#
# COMPACT_ATOMS: atom_id res chain seq x y z
N MET A 1 -13.12 -9.12 6.90
CA MET A 1 -13.90 -7.85 6.87
C MET A 1 -14.85 -7.89 5.68
N PHE A 2 -16.01 -7.24 5.74
CA PHE A 2 -16.87 -7.07 4.56
C PHE A 2 -16.61 -5.72 3.88
N TYR A 3 -16.83 -5.64 2.57
CA TYR A 3 -16.68 -4.43 1.77
C TYR A 3 -18.03 -3.71 1.60
N ASN A 4 -18.02 -2.39 1.73
CA ASN A 4 -19.10 -1.50 1.29
C ASN A 4 -18.60 -0.04 1.21
N LEU A 5 -19.30 0.81 0.46
CA LEU A 5 -19.07 2.26 0.48
C LEU A 5 -19.68 2.90 1.74
N CYS A 6 -19.01 3.89 2.33
CA CYS A 6 -19.58 4.67 3.44
C CYS A 6 -20.82 5.50 3.07
N PHE A 7 -21.03 5.75 1.78
CA PHE A 7 -21.96 6.77 1.29
C PHE A 7 -22.64 6.39 -0.03
N GLY A 8 -22.73 5.09 -0.35
CA GLY A 8 -23.36 4.61 -1.58
C GLY A 8 -24.81 4.20 -1.38
N ALA A 9 -25.70 4.65 -2.28
CA ALA A 9 -27.09 4.22 -2.33
C ALA A 9 -27.50 3.91 -3.77
N LEU A 10 -28.20 2.81 -3.99
CA LEU A 10 -28.73 2.44 -5.31
C LEU A 10 -29.95 3.30 -5.67
N LYS A 11 -30.35 3.25 -6.94
CA LYS A 11 -31.49 4.03 -7.46
C LYS A 11 -32.80 3.73 -6.71
N ASP A 12 -32.99 2.49 -6.29
CA ASP A 12 -34.18 2.00 -5.59
C ASP A 12 -34.11 2.15 -4.06
N ALA A 13 -33.02 2.69 -3.50
CA ALA A 13 -32.78 2.70 -2.04
C ALA A 13 -33.85 3.42 -1.19
N ALA A 14 -34.71 4.25 -1.81
CA ALA A 14 -35.86 4.83 -1.14
C ALA A 14 -36.87 3.76 -0.65
N THR A 15 -36.97 2.62 -1.35
CA THR A 15 -37.80 1.49 -0.89
C THR A 15 -37.25 0.83 0.37
N ASP A 16 -35.96 1.01 0.62
CA ASP A 16 -35.25 0.48 1.78
C ASP A 16 -35.14 1.52 2.91
N GLY A 17 -35.73 2.70 2.75
CA GLY A 17 -35.80 3.75 3.77
C GLY A 17 -34.73 4.84 3.66
N VAL A 18 -33.92 4.86 2.59
CA VAL A 18 -33.00 5.97 2.32
C VAL A 18 -33.77 7.22 1.92
N LYS A 19 -33.56 8.32 2.63
CA LYS A 19 -34.31 9.57 2.42
C LYS A 19 -33.63 10.50 1.41
N GLU A 20 -34.44 11.30 0.74
CA GLU A 20 -33.97 12.29 -0.24
C GLU A 20 -33.01 13.32 0.38
N GLU A 21 -33.28 13.69 1.62
CA GLU A 21 -32.55 14.71 2.38
C GLU A 21 -31.13 14.27 2.77
N TRP A 22 -30.79 13.00 2.57
CA TRP A 22 -29.47 12.47 2.87
C TRP A 22 -28.51 12.59 1.68
N TYR A 23 -29.01 12.78 0.47
CA TYR A 23 -28.17 12.80 -0.74
C TYR A 23 -27.24 14.02 -0.79
N LEU A 24 -26.12 13.82 -1.49
CA LEU A 24 -25.22 14.88 -1.93
C LEU A 24 -25.61 15.32 -3.33
N PHE A 25 -25.50 16.63 -3.57
CA PHE A 25 -25.88 17.29 -4.80
C PHE A 25 -24.71 18.07 -5.38
N LYS A 26 -24.67 18.19 -6.71
CA LYS A 26 -23.66 18.98 -7.45
C LYS A 26 -23.96 20.47 -7.42
N ASP A 27 -25.13 20.87 -6.92
CA ASP A 27 -25.62 22.24 -6.86
C ASP A 27 -26.35 22.51 -5.54
N ALA A 28 -26.36 23.79 -5.13
CA ALA A 28 -26.96 24.22 -3.87
C ALA A 28 -28.50 24.18 -3.87
N SER A 29 -29.12 24.03 -5.05
CA SER A 29 -30.57 23.95 -5.23
C SER A 29 -31.07 22.51 -5.25
N HIS A 30 -30.22 21.56 -4.83
CA HIS A 30 -30.53 20.12 -4.71
C HIS A 30 -31.21 19.53 -5.96
N THR A 31 -30.78 19.96 -7.16
CA THR A 31 -31.37 19.51 -8.44
C THR A 31 -30.69 18.29 -9.03
N THR A 32 -29.37 18.18 -8.89
CA THR A 32 -28.57 17.10 -9.47
C THR A 32 -27.84 16.32 -8.38
N LYS A 33 -28.30 15.10 -8.07
CA LYS A 33 -27.58 14.20 -7.17
C LYS A 33 -26.21 13.86 -7.73
N ASP A 34 -25.21 13.73 -6.84
CA ASP A 34 -23.94 13.14 -7.23
C ASP A 34 -24.05 11.62 -7.33
N SER A 35 -23.31 11.05 -8.28
CA SER A 35 -23.30 9.60 -8.54
C SER A 35 -21.95 9.13 -9.05
N HIS A 36 -21.70 7.83 -8.86
CA HIS A 36 -20.74 7.05 -9.61
C HIS A 36 -21.50 6.29 -10.70
N ASP A 37 -21.18 6.62 -11.95
CA ASP A 37 -21.88 6.05 -13.10
C ASP A 37 -21.29 4.69 -13.44
N LEU A 38 -22.16 3.68 -13.53
CA LEU A 38 -21.76 2.29 -13.78
C LEU A 38 -22.14 1.88 -15.20
N PRO A 39 -21.48 0.83 -15.76
CA PRO A 39 -21.81 0.34 -17.09
C PRO A 39 -23.28 -0.07 -17.25
N GLY A 40 -23.79 0.06 -18.47
CA GLY A 40 -25.14 -0.42 -18.79
C GLY A 40 -25.31 -1.92 -18.49
N GLY A 41 -26.47 -2.29 -17.95
CA GLY A 41 -26.78 -3.67 -17.55
C GLY A 41 -26.51 -3.99 -16.07
N TRP A 42 -25.83 -3.10 -15.34
CA TRP A 42 -25.73 -3.16 -13.88
C TRP A 42 -27.03 -2.71 -13.22
N LYS A 43 -27.21 -3.03 -11.93
CA LYS A 43 -28.44 -2.74 -11.19
C LYS A 43 -28.83 -1.26 -11.25
N SER A 44 -27.89 -0.36 -10.98
CA SER A 44 -27.99 1.09 -11.20
C SER A 44 -26.64 1.75 -11.01
N ASN A 45 -26.53 3.05 -11.32
CA ASN A 45 -25.47 3.89 -10.76
C ASN A 45 -25.54 3.90 -9.22
N ILE A 46 -24.44 4.30 -8.58
CA ILE A 46 -24.38 4.47 -7.13
C ILE A 46 -24.53 5.97 -6.84
N TYR A 47 -25.64 6.37 -6.25
CA TYR A 47 -25.88 7.75 -5.81
C TYR A 47 -25.25 7.99 -4.45
N LEU A 48 -24.73 9.20 -4.23
CA LEU A 48 -23.95 9.51 -3.04
C LEU A 48 -24.76 10.25 -1.99
N VAL A 49 -24.62 9.84 -0.72
CA VAL A 49 -25.21 10.49 0.44
C VAL A 49 -24.15 11.17 1.30
N ASP A 50 -24.55 12.10 2.16
CA ASP A 50 -23.63 12.83 3.03
C ASP A 50 -23.14 11.90 4.16
N PRO A 51 -21.85 11.50 4.19
CA PRO A 51 -21.34 10.60 5.22
C PRO A 51 -21.37 11.21 6.63
N SER A 52 -21.53 12.53 6.75
CA SER A 52 -21.69 13.24 8.03
C SER A 52 -23.15 13.27 8.54
N ASN A 53 -24.12 12.91 7.70
CA ASN A 53 -25.54 12.92 8.06
C ASN A 53 -25.83 11.84 9.13
N LYS A 54 -26.35 12.27 10.28
CA LYS A 54 -26.56 11.39 11.44
C LYS A 54 -27.65 10.34 11.24
N GLU A 55 -28.66 10.64 10.43
CA GLU A 55 -29.69 9.65 10.11
C GLU A 55 -29.15 8.57 9.16
N TRP A 56 -28.32 8.96 8.17
CA TRP A 56 -27.62 8.01 7.31
C TRP A 56 -26.65 7.13 8.11
N GLN A 57 -25.83 7.71 8.99
CA GLN A 57 -24.90 6.97 9.84
C GLN A 57 -25.66 5.92 10.68
N LYS A 58 -26.78 6.33 11.30
CA LYS A 58 -27.63 5.41 12.05
C LYS A 58 -28.19 4.30 11.14
N TYR A 59 -28.79 4.66 10.01
CA TYR A 59 -29.37 3.70 9.07
C TYR A 59 -28.35 2.67 8.60
N LEU A 60 -27.16 3.10 8.19
CA LEU A 60 -26.15 2.19 7.67
C LEU A 60 -25.56 1.31 8.78
N ASN A 61 -25.42 1.82 10.01
CA ASN A 61 -25.02 0.99 11.15
C ASN A 61 -26.07 -0.10 11.48
N GLU A 62 -27.37 0.22 11.40
CA GLU A 62 -28.43 -0.79 11.55
C GLU A 62 -28.39 -1.83 10.42
N ARG A 63 -28.04 -1.45 9.18
CA ARG A 63 -27.81 -2.42 8.10
C ARG A 63 -26.54 -3.25 8.32
N ASN A 64 -25.51 -2.69 8.94
CA ASN A 64 -24.32 -3.43 9.33
C ASN A 64 -24.62 -4.45 10.45
N ASP A 65 -25.54 -4.15 11.37
CA ASP A 65 -26.03 -5.13 12.35
C ASP A 65 -26.60 -6.37 11.65
N ASP A 66 -27.42 -6.16 10.61
CA ASP A 66 -27.98 -7.25 9.81
C ASP A 66 -26.86 -8.11 9.19
N VAL A 67 -25.78 -7.49 8.70
CA VAL A 67 -24.60 -8.20 8.18
C VAL A 67 -23.92 -9.03 9.28
N TYR A 68 -23.64 -8.43 10.44
CA TYR A 68 -22.91 -9.11 11.52
C TYR A 68 -23.70 -10.25 12.18
N VAL A 69 -25.03 -10.15 12.21
CA VAL A 69 -25.90 -11.22 12.72
C VAL A 69 -25.90 -12.44 11.79
N ASN A 70 -25.79 -12.22 10.47
CA ASN A 70 -25.89 -13.29 9.48
C ASN A 70 -24.52 -13.81 9.02
N PHE A 71 -23.48 -12.99 9.10
CA PHE A 71 -22.14 -13.31 8.64
C PHE A 71 -21.11 -12.88 9.69
N ALA A 72 -20.25 -13.82 10.08
CA ALA A 72 -19.24 -13.62 11.13
C ALA A 72 -18.04 -12.77 10.66
N PHE A 73 -18.29 -11.63 10.02
CA PHE A 73 -17.23 -10.68 9.68
C PHE A 73 -16.68 -9.99 10.94
N ASP A 74 -15.35 -9.91 11.02
CA ASP A 74 -14.65 -9.23 12.12
C ASP A 74 -14.74 -7.70 12.05
N GLY A 75 -15.11 -7.15 10.89
CA GLY A 75 -15.04 -5.73 10.66
C GLY A 75 -15.55 -5.27 9.30
N TYR A 76 -15.49 -3.96 9.09
CA TYR A 76 -15.97 -3.26 7.91
C TYR A 76 -14.82 -2.55 7.18
N GLN A 77 -14.57 -2.95 5.93
CA GLN A 77 -13.70 -2.26 4.99
C GLN A 77 -14.52 -1.16 4.31
N ILE A 78 -14.39 0.04 4.85
CA ILE A 78 -15.11 1.24 4.44
C ILE A 78 -14.45 1.78 3.17
N ASP A 79 -15.20 1.83 2.09
CA ASP A 79 -14.70 2.38 0.84
C ASP A 79 -15.28 3.77 0.53
N GLN A 80 -14.60 4.48 -0.37
CA GLN A 80 -14.93 5.81 -0.87
C GLN A 80 -14.38 6.00 -2.29
N LEU A 81 -14.75 7.11 -2.95
CA LEU A 81 -14.56 7.29 -4.41
C LEU A 81 -13.55 8.38 -4.78
N GLY A 82 -12.66 8.70 -3.86
CA GLY A 82 -11.68 9.78 -3.97
C GLY A 82 -12.29 11.18 -3.94
N ARG A 83 -11.50 12.13 -4.47
CA ARG A 83 -11.88 13.54 -4.51
C ARG A 83 -13.08 13.75 -5.45
N ARG A 84 -14.10 14.45 -4.95
CA ARG A 84 -15.25 14.92 -5.74
C ARG A 84 -15.13 16.43 -6.01
N SER A 85 -15.98 16.94 -6.91
CA SER A 85 -16.21 18.39 -7.05
C SER A 85 -16.80 18.96 -5.74
N THR A 86 -17.04 20.28 -5.67
CA THR A 86 -17.84 20.83 -4.58
C THR A 86 -19.21 20.17 -4.58
N LEU A 87 -19.60 19.59 -3.44
CA LEU A 87 -20.89 18.97 -3.22
C LEU A 87 -21.65 19.72 -2.13
N TYR A 88 -22.97 19.63 -2.19
CA TYR A 88 -23.89 20.27 -1.27
C TYR A 88 -24.80 19.21 -0.64
N ASN A 89 -25.16 19.39 0.63
CA ASN A 89 -26.26 18.62 1.20
C ASN A 89 -27.61 19.13 0.68
N TYR A 90 -28.70 18.49 1.09
CA TYR A 90 -30.06 18.86 0.66
C TYR A 90 -30.43 20.33 0.93
N ASN A 91 -29.86 20.95 1.97
CA ASN A 91 -30.12 22.36 2.31
C ASN A 91 -29.25 23.36 1.54
N GLY A 92 -28.48 22.90 0.55
CA GLY A 92 -27.58 23.74 -0.24
C GLY A 92 -26.31 24.16 0.48
N ILE A 93 -25.94 23.49 1.57
CA ILE A 93 -24.73 23.79 2.33
C ILE A 93 -23.57 22.95 1.77
N PRO A 94 -22.41 23.56 1.43
CA PRO A 94 -21.23 22.82 1.00
C PRO A 94 -20.79 21.78 2.04
N VAL A 95 -20.50 20.56 1.58
CA VAL A 95 -20.07 19.44 2.43
C VAL A 95 -18.56 19.24 2.30
N ASN A 96 -17.86 19.17 3.44
CA ASN A 96 -16.47 18.73 3.48
C ASN A 96 -16.43 17.21 3.69
N LEU A 97 -16.33 16.46 2.59
CA LEU A 97 -16.33 14.99 2.61
C LEU A 97 -15.28 14.40 3.55
N ARG A 98 -14.08 15.01 3.65
CA ARG A 98 -13.01 14.50 4.51
C ARG A 98 -13.40 14.51 5.99
N GLU A 99 -14.05 15.58 6.44
CA GLU A 99 -14.58 15.65 7.81
C GLU A 99 -15.79 14.72 7.99
N GLY A 100 -16.57 14.53 6.93
CA GLY A 100 -17.63 13.53 6.89
C GLY A 100 -17.11 12.10 7.07
N TYR A 101 -15.95 11.77 6.52
CA TYR A 101 -15.30 10.46 6.71
C TYR A 101 -14.89 10.23 8.16
N ALA A 102 -14.27 11.22 8.82
CA ALA A 102 -13.95 11.13 10.25
C ALA A 102 -15.23 10.94 11.09
N SER A 103 -16.26 11.75 10.84
CA SER A 103 -17.58 11.64 11.50
C SER A 103 -18.21 10.26 11.31
N PHE A 104 -18.10 9.68 10.11
CA PHE A 104 -18.64 8.36 9.78
C PHE A 104 -17.88 7.24 10.52
N ILE A 105 -16.54 7.27 10.50
CA ILE A 105 -15.68 6.31 11.20
C ILE A 105 -15.98 6.33 12.71
N GLU A 106 -16.06 7.52 13.31
CA GLU A 106 -16.36 7.66 14.74
C GLU A 106 -17.73 7.07 15.10
N ALA A 107 -18.77 7.38 14.31
CA ALA A 107 -20.11 6.86 14.53
C ALA A 107 -20.17 5.33 14.36
N THR A 108 -19.47 4.79 13.36
CA THR A 108 -19.41 3.34 13.10
C THR A 108 -18.68 2.62 14.24
N LYS A 109 -17.53 3.14 14.68
CA LYS A 109 -16.77 2.54 15.79
C LYS A 109 -17.50 2.67 17.13
N GLN A 110 -18.29 3.73 17.32
CA GLN A 110 -19.13 3.87 18.50
C GLN A 110 -20.27 2.84 18.51
N ALA A 111 -20.89 2.56 17.37
CA ALA A 111 -21.95 1.56 17.25
C ALA A 111 -21.40 0.13 17.42
N HIS A 112 -20.21 -0.13 16.88
CA HIS A 112 -19.59 -1.45 16.85
C HIS A 112 -18.16 -1.42 17.44
N PRO A 113 -18.00 -1.18 18.76
CA PRO A 113 -16.68 -0.98 19.38
C PRO A 113 -15.71 -2.16 19.19
N ASP A 114 -16.25 -3.38 19.18
CA ASP A 114 -15.47 -4.62 19.06
C ASP A 114 -15.14 -4.99 17.60
N LYS A 115 -15.65 -4.25 16.61
CA LYS A 115 -15.42 -4.55 15.19
C LYS A 115 -14.22 -3.76 14.64
N SER A 116 -13.42 -4.42 13.81
CA SER A 116 -12.32 -3.81 13.08
C SER A 116 -12.81 -2.82 12.03
N LEU A 117 -12.11 -1.70 11.87
CA LEU A 117 -12.40 -0.72 10.81
C LEU A 117 -11.13 -0.42 10.01
N VAL A 118 -11.31 -0.33 8.70
CA VAL A 118 -10.29 0.14 7.75
C VAL A 118 -11.04 1.01 6.77
N MET A 119 -10.48 2.17 6.41
CA MET A 119 -11.07 3.03 5.39
C MET A 119 -10.09 3.32 4.27
N ASN A 120 -10.55 3.19 3.03
CA ASN A 120 -9.75 3.46 1.84
C ASN A 120 -9.47 4.97 1.67
N ALA A 121 -8.21 5.33 1.56
CA ALA A 121 -7.74 6.67 1.19
C ALA A 121 -7.28 6.72 -0.27
N VAL A 122 -8.24 6.68 -1.21
CA VAL A 122 -8.06 6.84 -2.66
C VAL A 122 -7.26 8.10 -2.99
N SER A 123 -6.08 7.96 -3.60
CA SER A 123 -5.13 9.06 -3.88
C SER A 123 -4.92 9.98 -2.66
N ARG A 124 -4.74 9.37 -1.48
CA ARG A 124 -4.62 10.03 -0.15
C ARG A 124 -5.79 10.92 0.26
N TYR A 125 -6.89 10.94 -0.48
CA TYR A 125 -8.00 11.85 -0.22
C TYR A 125 -8.66 11.50 1.12
N GLY A 126 -8.47 12.38 2.12
CA GLY A 126 -8.98 12.18 3.47
C GLY A 126 -8.08 11.35 4.39
N ALA A 127 -6.88 10.92 3.93
CA ALA A 127 -5.97 10.08 4.72
C ALA A 127 -5.70 10.64 6.13
N ARG A 128 -5.48 11.96 6.22
CA ARG A 128 -5.31 12.66 7.51
C ARG A 128 -6.53 12.48 8.42
N GLN A 129 -7.71 12.84 7.95
CA GLN A 129 -8.96 12.75 8.72
C GLN A 129 -9.27 11.31 9.14
N ILE A 130 -8.99 10.33 8.27
CA ILE A 130 -9.14 8.91 8.57
C ILE A 130 -8.19 8.51 9.71
N GLY A 131 -6.89 8.82 9.58
CA GLY A 131 -5.87 8.45 10.55
C GLY A 131 -6.04 9.13 11.92
N GLU A 132 -6.32 10.44 11.93
CA GLU A 132 -6.44 11.24 13.15
C GLU A 132 -7.67 10.85 14.01
N THR A 133 -8.62 10.06 13.48
CA THR A 133 -9.68 9.45 14.31
C THR A 133 -9.12 8.51 15.38
N GLY A 134 -7.98 7.84 15.09
CA GLY A 134 -7.43 6.77 15.91
C GLY A 134 -8.36 5.55 16.04
N LYS A 135 -9.30 5.36 15.10
CA LYS A 135 -10.32 4.29 15.14
C LYS A 135 -10.17 3.22 14.06
N VAL A 136 -9.26 3.41 13.10
CA VAL A 136 -8.92 2.40 12.09
C VAL A 136 -7.75 1.55 12.57
N ASP A 137 -7.71 0.29 12.15
CA ASP A 137 -6.69 -0.67 12.59
C ASP A 137 -5.38 -0.53 11.82
N PHE A 138 -5.45 0.01 10.59
CA PHE A 138 -4.30 0.36 9.74
C PHE A 138 -4.73 1.33 8.64
N PHE A 139 -3.76 1.99 8.01
CA PHE A 139 -4.01 2.79 6.81
C PHE A 139 -4.16 1.90 5.60
N TYR A 140 -5.17 2.19 4.77
CA TYR A 140 -5.36 1.56 3.47
C TYR A 140 -5.36 2.65 2.40
N ASN A 141 -4.45 2.56 1.45
CA ASN A 141 -4.29 3.56 0.39
C ASN A 141 -4.42 2.87 -0.97
N GLU A 142 -5.53 3.15 -1.66
CA GLU A 142 -5.62 2.89 -3.10
C GLU A 142 -4.87 3.98 -3.88
N VAL A 143 -3.81 3.58 -4.59
CA VAL A 143 -2.83 4.47 -5.22
C VAL A 143 -3.07 4.53 -6.72
N TRP A 144 -3.11 5.75 -7.27
CA TRP A 144 -3.44 5.99 -8.67
C TRP A 144 -2.33 6.72 -9.44
N ALA A 145 -2.63 7.14 -10.67
CA ALA A 145 -1.66 7.71 -11.62
C ALA A 145 -1.02 9.02 -11.14
N ASP A 146 -1.67 9.77 -10.25
CA ASP A 146 -1.11 10.98 -9.61
C ASP A 146 -0.05 10.67 -8.54
N GLU A 147 0.14 9.39 -8.23
CA GLU A 147 1.05 8.87 -7.20
C GLU A 147 1.91 7.72 -7.76
N ALA A 148 2.27 7.82 -9.05
CA ALA A 148 2.81 6.71 -9.83
C ALA A 148 4.28 6.33 -9.53
N ASP A 149 5.05 7.15 -8.81
CA ASP A 149 6.48 6.94 -8.59
C ASP A 149 6.75 6.19 -7.28
N PHE A 150 7.84 5.44 -7.21
CA PHE A 150 8.30 4.81 -5.95
C PHE A 150 8.49 5.82 -4.80
N THR A 151 8.82 7.07 -5.12
CA THR A 151 8.92 8.18 -4.15
C THR A 151 7.56 8.55 -3.55
N ASN A 152 6.46 8.38 -4.28
CA ASN A 152 5.11 8.62 -3.77
C ASN A 152 4.74 7.61 -2.68
N LEU A 153 5.09 6.32 -2.84
CA LEU A 153 4.84 5.28 -1.84
C LEU A 153 5.51 5.62 -0.50
N LYS A 154 6.76 6.07 -0.54
CA LYS A 154 7.46 6.53 0.67
C LYS A 154 6.80 7.75 1.30
N ALA A 155 6.35 8.71 0.48
CA ALA A 155 5.65 9.88 0.99
C ALA A 155 4.33 9.50 1.69
N ILE A 156 3.57 8.53 1.15
CA ILE A 156 2.35 8.01 1.79
C ILE A 156 2.68 7.41 3.15
N LEU A 157 3.69 6.54 3.23
CA LEU A 157 4.10 5.91 4.50
C LEU A 157 4.50 6.95 5.56
N TYR A 158 5.25 7.98 5.16
CA TYR A 158 5.62 9.07 6.06
C TYR A 158 4.40 9.86 6.55
N GLU A 159 3.52 10.27 5.64
CA GLU A 159 2.31 11.04 5.96
C GLU A 159 1.37 10.25 6.87
N ASN A 160 1.09 8.99 6.54
CA ASN A 160 0.31 8.08 7.37
C ASN A 160 0.95 7.88 8.75
N GLY A 161 2.27 7.74 8.81
CA GLY A 161 3.02 7.69 10.07
C GLY A 161 2.74 8.93 10.92
N VAL A 162 2.77 10.14 10.35
CA VAL A 162 2.41 11.37 11.08
C VAL A 162 0.94 11.35 11.53
N TYR A 163 0.01 10.99 10.65
CA TYR A 163 -1.43 11.01 10.96
C TYR A 163 -1.84 9.97 12.02
N GLY A 164 -1.15 8.82 12.06
CA GLY A 164 -1.40 7.74 13.01
C GLY A 164 -0.43 7.70 14.19
N ASN A 165 0.33 8.77 14.45
CA ASN A 165 1.35 8.84 15.51
C ASN A 165 2.37 7.67 15.48
N TYR A 166 2.69 7.19 14.28
CA TYR A 166 3.58 6.05 14.01
C TYR A 166 3.17 4.76 14.72
N GLN A 167 1.88 4.60 15.05
CA GLN A 167 1.33 3.40 15.68
C GLN A 167 0.67 2.44 14.68
N LEU A 168 0.36 2.92 13.47
CA LEU A 168 -0.38 2.17 12.47
C LEU A 168 0.50 1.88 11.25
N ASN A 169 0.36 0.67 10.72
CA ASN A 169 0.97 0.27 9.45
C ASN A 169 0.13 0.73 8.26
N THR A 170 0.70 0.64 7.05
CA THR A 170 0.03 0.99 5.79
C THR A 170 -0.03 -0.20 4.85
N VAL A 171 -1.22 -0.45 4.30
CA VAL A 171 -1.49 -1.39 3.21
C VAL A 171 -1.79 -0.58 1.94
N PHE A 172 -1.13 -0.92 0.85
CA PHE A 172 -1.39 -0.34 -0.47
C PHE A 172 -2.32 -1.24 -1.27
N ALA A 173 -3.27 -0.64 -1.99
CA ALA A 173 -3.91 -1.25 -3.14
C ALA A 173 -3.36 -0.54 -4.39
N ALA A 174 -2.49 -1.24 -5.11
CA ALA A 174 -1.65 -0.66 -6.15
C ALA A 174 -1.67 -1.58 -7.39
N TYR A 175 -2.76 -1.51 -8.16
CA TYR A 175 -3.04 -2.44 -9.25
C TYR A 175 -1.95 -2.40 -10.35
N MET A 176 -1.20 -3.49 -10.41
CA MET A 176 -0.04 -3.62 -11.29
C MET A 176 -0.43 -3.93 -12.73
N ASN A 177 0.36 -3.45 -13.68
CA ASN A 177 0.16 -3.68 -15.13
C ASN A 177 -1.23 -3.27 -15.62
N TYR A 178 -1.73 -2.16 -15.09
CA TYR A 178 -3.11 -1.70 -15.24
C TYR A 178 -3.60 -1.60 -16.69
N ASN A 179 -2.81 -1.07 -17.63
CA ASN A 179 -3.23 -0.98 -19.03
C ASN A 179 -3.19 -2.35 -19.70
N LYS A 180 -2.19 -3.17 -19.39
CA LYS A 180 -2.07 -4.53 -19.90
C LYS A 180 -3.30 -5.37 -19.56
N ALA A 181 -3.90 -5.13 -18.40
CA ALA A 181 -5.11 -5.79 -17.91
C ALA A 181 -6.39 -5.46 -18.70
N ASP A 182 -6.35 -4.56 -19.68
CA ASP A 182 -7.45 -4.39 -20.64
C ASP A 182 -7.59 -5.60 -21.59
N ASN A 183 -6.57 -6.47 -21.64
CA ASN A 183 -6.56 -7.70 -22.42
C ASN A 183 -6.16 -8.89 -21.55
N ARG A 184 -6.50 -10.11 -22.00
CA ARG A 184 -6.03 -11.34 -21.34
C ARG A 184 -4.52 -11.51 -21.52
N GLY A 185 -3.81 -11.90 -20.46
CA GLY A 185 -2.38 -12.13 -20.51
C GLY A 185 -1.80 -12.53 -19.15
N GLU A 186 -0.49 -12.33 -19.00
CA GLU A 186 0.22 -12.56 -17.74
C GLU A 186 0.77 -11.26 -17.17
N PHE A 187 0.85 -11.17 -15.84
CA PHE A 187 1.58 -10.11 -15.15
C PHE A 187 3.06 -10.09 -15.56
N ASN A 188 3.67 -8.91 -15.48
CA ASN A 188 5.11 -8.77 -15.65
C ASN A 188 5.81 -9.08 -14.31
N THR A 189 6.37 -10.28 -14.18
CA THR A 189 7.07 -10.73 -12.96
C THR A 189 8.10 -9.69 -12.47
N PRO A 190 8.99 -9.11 -13.31
CA PRO A 190 9.94 -8.11 -12.83
C PRO A 190 9.30 -6.87 -12.18
N GLY A 191 8.21 -6.37 -12.76
CA GLY A 191 7.47 -5.22 -12.24
C GLY A 191 6.85 -5.51 -10.88
N ILE A 192 6.20 -6.67 -10.72
CA ILE A 192 5.62 -7.10 -9.44
C ILE A 192 6.70 -7.18 -8.35
N LEU A 193 7.75 -7.97 -8.59
CA LEU A 193 8.78 -8.21 -7.58
C LEU A 193 9.55 -6.96 -7.18
N LEU A 194 9.83 -6.06 -8.13
CA LEU A 194 10.46 -4.78 -7.80
C LEU A 194 9.53 -3.89 -6.96
N THR A 195 8.24 -3.87 -7.27
CA THR A 195 7.27 -3.07 -6.51
C THR A 195 7.09 -3.57 -5.09
N ASP A 196 6.91 -4.88 -4.90
CA ASP A 196 6.80 -5.47 -3.56
C ASP A 196 8.08 -5.28 -2.75
N ALA A 197 9.25 -5.49 -3.36
CA ALA A 197 10.53 -5.24 -2.71
C ALA A 197 10.62 -3.82 -2.15
N VAL A 198 10.20 -2.82 -2.93
CA VAL A 198 10.21 -1.42 -2.50
C VAL A 198 9.19 -1.19 -1.38
N MET A 199 7.94 -1.64 -1.54
CA MET A 199 6.90 -1.45 -0.52
C MET A 199 7.31 -2.08 0.81
N PHE A 200 7.80 -3.31 0.78
CA PHE A 200 8.16 -4.07 1.97
C PHE A 200 9.41 -3.49 2.64
N ALA A 201 10.43 -3.09 1.87
CA ALA A 201 11.62 -2.42 2.41
C ALA A 201 11.29 -1.07 3.07
N LEU A 202 10.30 -0.34 2.55
CA LEU A 202 9.84 0.92 3.16
C LEU A 202 8.98 0.69 4.41
N GLY A 203 8.45 -0.52 4.60
CA GLY A 203 7.63 -0.92 5.76
C GLY A 203 6.12 -0.95 5.50
N GLY A 204 5.70 -0.85 4.23
CA GLY A 204 4.31 -1.10 3.83
C GLY A 204 4.06 -2.56 3.46
N SER A 205 2.80 -2.90 3.18
CA SER A 205 2.41 -4.16 2.53
C SER A 205 1.48 -3.90 1.36
N HIS A 206 1.23 -4.93 0.55
CA HIS A 206 0.47 -4.82 -0.69
C HIS A 206 -0.77 -5.74 -0.63
N LEU A 207 -1.97 -5.19 -0.83
CA LEU A 207 -3.15 -5.98 -1.10
C LEU A 207 -3.21 -6.26 -2.61
N GLU A 208 -2.77 -7.45 -2.99
CA GLU A 208 -2.77 -7.86 -4.41
C GLU A 208 -3.21 -9.31 -4.61
N LEU A 209 -3.12 -10.18 -3.60
CA LEU A 209 -3.46 -11.60 -3.73
C LEU A 209 -4.88 -11.86 -3.20
N GLY A 210 -5.73 -12.42 -4.05
CA GLY A 210 -7.04 -12.97 -3.74
C GLY A 210 -7.03 -14.50 -3.90
N GLY A 211 -8.11 -15.16 -3.47
CA GLY A 211 -8.16 -16.63 -3.40
C GLY A 211 -7.67 -17.36 -4.64
N ASP A 212 -8.09 -16.93 -5.84
CA ASP A 212 -7.76 -17.58 -7.12
C ASP A 212 -6.95 -16.70 -8.10
N HIS A 213 -6.72 -15.42 -7.80
CA HIS A 213 -6.05 -14.49 -8.72
C HIS A 213 -5.30 -13.36 -7.99
N MET A 214 -4.53 -12.59 -8.76
CA MET A 214 -3.87 -11.36 -8.33
C MET A 214 -4.60 -10.16 -8.94
N LEU A 215 -4.74 -9.06 -8.19
CA LEU A 215 -5.48 -7.87 -8.59
C LEU A 215 -4.74 -7.08 -9.68
N CYS A 216 -5.41 -6.84 -10.81
CA CYS A 216 -4.90 -6.01 -11.91
C CYS A 216 -5.75 -4.76 -12.18
N LYS A 217 -6.93 -4.65 -11.54
CA LYS A 217 -7.87 -3.53 -11.61
C LYS A 217 -8.56 -3.34 -10.26
N GLU A 218 -9.16 -2.18 -10.08
CA GLU A 218 -10.02 -1.79 -8.95
C GLU A 218 -11.29 -2.64 -8.83
N TYR A 219 -11.80 -3.14 -9.96
CA TYR A 219 -12.85 -4.14 -9.94
C TYR A 219 -12.24 -5.52 -9.69
N PHE A 220 -12.17 -5.92 -8.42
CA PHE A 220 -11.45 -7.13 -7.98
C PHE A 220 -11.82 -8.40 -8.76
N PRO A 221 -13.08 -8.65 -9.19
CA PRO A 221 -13.38 -9.83 -10.00
C PRO A 221 -12.72 -9.85 -11.39
N ASN A 222 -11.99 -8.81 -11.81
CA ASN A 222 -11.22 -8.83 -13.04
C ASN A 222 -10.04 -9.80 -12.92
N GLU A 223 -10.06 -10.83 -13.76
CA GLU A 223 -9.05 -11.90 -13.83
C GLU A 223 -8.31 -11.92 -15.18
N ASN A 224 -8.24 -10.79 -15.89
CA ASN A 224 -7.62 -10.75 -17.23
C ASN A 224 -6.13 -11.11 -17.20
N LEU A 225 -5.43 -10.81 -16.10
CA LEU A 225 -4.03 -11.17 -15.93
C LEU A 225 -3.87 -12.35 -14.98
N THR A 226 -3.12 -13.35 -15.40
CA THR A 226 -2.74 -14.49 -14.56
C THR A 226 -1.28 -14.40 -14.11
N MET A 227 -0.98 -14.96 -12.94
CA MET A 227 0.41 -15.15 -12.52
C MET A 227 1.03 -16.33 -13.26
N SER A 228 2.25 -16.16 -13.78
CA SER A 228 3.09 -17.27 -14.24
C SER A 228 3.51 -18.16 -13.06
N GLU A 229 3.97 -19.39 -13.32
CA GLU A 229 4.44 -20.30 -12.25
C GLU A 229 5.67 -19.74 -11.51
N GLU A 230 6.52 -19.00 -12.21
CA GLU A 230 7.64 -18.27 -11.61
C GLU A 230 7.13 -17.22 -10.62
N LEU A 231 6.16 -16.39 -11.04
CA LEU A 231 5.60 -15.35 -10.18
C LEU A 231 4.89 -15.96 -8.96
N LYS A 232 4.08 -17.01 -9.12
CA LYS A 232 3.45 -17.71 -7.99
C LYS A 232 4.48 -18.20 -6.97
N THR A 233 5.57 -18.76 -7.44
CA THR A 233 6.67 -19.24 -6.58
C THR A 233 7.35 -18.08 -5.86
N ALA A 234 7.60 -16.97 -6.57
CA ALA A 234 8.21 -15.78 -6.00
C ALA A 234 7.31 -15.11 -4.95
N MET A 235 5.99 -15.04 -5.19
CA MET A 235 5.01 -14.49 -4.25
C MET A 235 5.03 -15.20 -2.91
N VAL A 236 5.08 -16.54 -2.88
CA VAL A 236 5.23 -17.28 -1.62
C VAL A 236 6.47 -16.82 -0.86
N ARG A 237 7.62 -16.69 -1.54
CA ARG A 237 8.87 -16.27 -0.91
C ARG A 237 8.85 -14.83 -0.42
N TYR A 238 8.25 -13.91 -1.19
CA TYR A 238 8.15 -12.50 -0.86
C TYR A 238 7.25 -12.28 0.36
N TYR A 239 6.12 -12.98 0.44
CA TYR A 239 5.22 -12.91 1.58
C TYR A 239 5.75 -13.66 2.82
N ASP A 240 6.45 -14.78 2.63
CA ASP A 240 7.21 -15.45 3.70
C ASP A 240 8.29 -14.52 4.27
N PHE A 241 8.98 -13.77 3.40
CA PHE A 241 10.00 -12.80 3.81
C PHE A 241 9.40 -11.60 4.56
N LEU A 242 8.31 -11.02 4.04
CA LEU A 242 7.56 -9.94 4.71
C LEU A 242 7.14 -10.36 6.12
N THR A 243 6.69 -11.61 6.27
CA THR A 243 6.24 -12.18 7.55
C THR A 243 7.42 -12.48 8.47
N SER A 244 8.44 -13.20 7.99
CA SER A 244 9.57 -13.67 8.78
C SER A 244 10.44 -12.54 9.32
N TYR A 245 10.55 -11.45 8.56
CA TYR A 245 11.36 -10.29 8.94
C TYR A 245 10.53 -9.06 9.33
N GLN A 246 9.24 -9.23 9.66
CA GLN A 246 8.35 -8.11 10.01
C GLN A 246 8.92 -7.20 11.12
N ASN A 247 9.64 -7.77 12.10
CA ASN A 247 10.25 -7.01 13.19
C ASN A 247 11.35 -6.05 12.74
N LEU A 248 11.93 -6.26 11.56
CA LEU A 248 12.95 -5.40 10.96
C LEU A 248 12.38 -4.49 9.88
N LEU A 249 11.31 -4.93 9.20
CA LEU A 249 10.69 -4.20 8.10
C LEU A 249 9.71 -3.13 8.57
N ARG A 250 8.87 -3.45 9.58
CA ARG A 250 7.68 -2.66 9.90
C ARG A 250 7.34 -2.50 11.39
N ASP A 251 8.19 -2.95 12.31
CA ASP A 251 8.04 -2.67 13.75
C ASP A 251 8.77 -1.37 14.16
N GLY A 252 8.51 -0.29 13.40
CA GLY A 252 9.09 1.04 13.63
C GLY A 252 10.55 1.17 13.17
N GLY A 253 11.35 1.83 14.00
CA GLY A 253 12.73 2.22 13.68
C GLY A 253 12.87 3.66 13.21
N THR A 254 14.11 4.12 13.13
CA THR A 254 14.45 5.49 12.70
C THR A 254 15.19 5.43 11.38
N GLU A 255 14.63 6.08 10.35
CA GLU A 255 15.31 6.23 9.07
C GLU A 255 16.63 6.99 9.25
N ASN A 256 17.67 6.52 8.56
CA ASN A 256 18.98 7.16 8.58
C ASN A 256 19.69 7.00 7.24
N SER A 257 20.89 7.58 7.12
CA SER A 257 21.72 7.46 5.93
C SER A 257 23.00 6.70 6.28
N VAL A 258 23.27 5.64 5.52
CA VAL A 258 24.53 4.90 5.58
C VAL A 258 25.26 5.11 4.26
N SER A 259 26.44 5.70 4.32
CA SER A 259 27.30 5.81 3.14
C SER A 259 27.82 4.41 2.79
N MET A 260 27.56 4.00 1.55
CA MET A 260 27.99 2.71 1.00
C MET A 260 28.61 2.87 -0.38
N ASN A 261 29.62 2.07 -0.68
CA ASN A 261 30.27 2.01 -1.99
C ASN A 261 30.57 0.56 -2.39
N CYS A 262 30.55 0.31 -3.70
CA CYS A 262 31.02 -0.94 -4.30
C CYS A 262 32.44 -0.72 -4.83
N THR A 263 33.41 -1.47 -4.32
CA THR A 263 34.84 -1.23 -4.58
C THR A 263 35.38 -1.96 -5.81
N ASN A 264 34.67 -2.98 -6.30
CA ASN A 264 35.05 -3.75 -7.49
C ASN A 264 34.22 -3.40 -8.74
N GLY A 265 33.34 -2.41 -8.67
CA GLY A 265 32.59 -1.90 -9.83
C GLY A 265 31.40 -2.75 -10.28
N GLU A 266 31.05 -3.82 -9.55
CA GLU A 266 29.93 -4.73 -9.89
C GLU A 266 28.55 -4.05 -9.83
N MET A 267 28.43 -2.93 -9.12
CA MET A 267 27.20 -2.15 -9.06
C MET A 267 27.49 -0.67 -8.83
N ARG A 268 26.63 0.18 -9.39
CA ARG A 268 26.55 1.59 -9.02
C ARG A 268 25.55 1.75 -7.91
N LEU A 269 25.93 2.37 -6.79
CA LEU A 269 25.05 2.63 -5.66
C LEU A 269 24.55 4.08 -5.67
N ASN A 270 23.32 4.27 -5.22
CA ASN A 270 22.77 5.56 -4.83
C ASN A 270 21.96 5.39 -3.54
N SER A 271 21.94 6.38 -2.65
CA SER A 271 20.96 6.41 -1.56
C SER A 271 19.61 6.87 -2.10
N TRP A 272 18.53 6.40 -1.47
CA TRP A 272 17.16 6.83 -1.78
C TRP A 272 17.09 8.35 -1.97
N PRO A 273 16.40 8.88 -3.01
CA PRO A 273 15.41 8.23 -3.89
C PRO A 273 16.00 7.31 -4.98
N PRO A 274 15.19 6.43 -5.59
CA PRO A 274 15.68 5.50 -6.59
C PRO A 274 16.16 6.20 -7.87
N GLN A 275 17.15 5.59 -8.53
CA GLN A 275 17.73 6.07 -9.77
C GLN A 275 17.88 4.89 -10.75
N GLN A 276 17.50 5.10 -12.01
CA GLN A 276 17.70 4.10 -13.07
C GLN A 276 19.18 3.85 -13.29
N GLY A 277 19.55 2.59 -13.56
CA GLY A 277 20.95 2.23 -13.80
C GLY A 277 21.78 2.10 -12.52
N SER A 278 21.14 2.00 -11.36
CA SER A 278 21.81 1.82 -10.07
C SER A 278 21.06 0.88 -9.12
N VAL A 279 21.77 0.43 -8.10
CA VAL A 279 21.20 -0.22 -6.91
C VAL A 279 20.96 0.86 -5.86
N THR A 280 19.70 1.02 -5.46
CA THR A 280 19.29 2.03 -4.48
C THR A 280 19.37 1.47 -3.06
N THR A 281 19.98 2.24 -2.17
CA THR A 281 20.05 1.92 -0.74
C THR A 281 18.99 2.66 0.06
N TYR A 282 18.37 1.95 0.99
CA TYR A 282 17.45 2.51 1.98
C TYR A 282 17.78 1.96 3.37
N ALA A 283 17.89 2.80 4.40
CA ALA A 283 18.42 2.39 5.69
C ALA A 283 17.56 2.85 6.87
N LYS A 284 17.46 1.98 7.88
CA LYS A 284 16.81 2.25 9.16
C LYS A 284 17.62 1.65 10.31
N GLN A 285 17.57 2.30 11.47
CA GLN A 285 17.99 1.72 12.74
C GLN A 285 16.77 1.13 13.45
N VAL A 286 16.82 -0.17 13.78
CA VAL A 286 15.72 -0.92 14.40
C VAL A 286 16.26 -1.76 15.55
N GLY A 287 15.83 -1.49 16.79
CA GLY A 287 16.20 -2.31 17.96
C GLY A 287 17.70 -2.50 18.14
N GLY A 288 18.50 -1.44 17.91
CA GLY A 288 19.96 -1.46 17.99
C GLY A 288 20.68 -2.05 16.76
N LYS A 289 19.93 -2.50 15.73
CA LYS A 289 20.47 -3.05 14.49
C LYS A 289 20.37 -2.03 13.36
N GLN A 290 21.45 -1.93 12.58
CA GLN A 290 21.41 -1.19 11.33
C GLN A 290 20.88 -2.10 10.22
N VAL A 291 19.71 -1.78 9.69
CA VAL A 291 19.10 -2.46 8.55
C VAL A 291 19.32 -1.61 7.30
N ILE A 292 19.77 -2.23 6.21
CA ILE A 292 20.00 -1.57 4.93
C ILE A 292 19.45 -2.45 3.82
N HIS A 293 18.55 -1.90 3.00
CA HIS A 293 18.01 -2.57 1.84
C HIS A 293 18.78 -2.14 0.59
N LEU A 294 19.09 -3.11 -0.26
CA LEU A 294 19.60 -2.92 -1.62
C LEU A 294 18.48 -3.27 -2.60
N LEU A 295 18.03 -2.30 -3.38
CA LEU A 295 16.93 -2.44 -4.35
C LEU A 295 17.49 -2.26 -5.77
N ASN A 296 17.33 -3.26 -6.63
CA ASN A 296 18.06 -3.32 -7.90
C ASN A 296 17.31 -2.63 -9.05
N PHE A 297 17.54 -1.32 -9.22
CA PHE A 297 17.04 -0.52 -10.33
C PHE A 297 18.00 -0.48 -11.54
N SER A 298 18.98 -1.39 -11.62
CA SER A 298 20.06 -1.33 -12.63
C SER A 298 19.56 -1.47 -14.07
N GLN A 299 18.46 -2.18 -14.29
CA GLN A 299 17.82 -2.35 -15.60
C GLN A 299 16.42 -1.73 -15.68
N ALA A 300 15.98 -1.04 -14.62
CA ALA A 300 14.63 -0.47 -14.58
C ALA A 300 14.44 0.54 -15.72
N ASN A 301 13.42 0.33 -16.54
CA ASN A 301 13.09 1.23 -17.67
C ASN A 301 12.24 2.44 -17.23
N SER A 302 11.73 2.43 -16.00
CA SER A 302 10.95 3.49 -15.37
C SER A 302 11.19 3.49 -13.85
N LEU A 303 10.89 4.60 -13.19
CA LEU A 303 10.82 4.71 -11.72
C LEU A 303 9.37 4.73 -11.21
N SER A 304 8.42 4.46 -12.09
CA SER A 304 7.03 4.23 -11.72
C SER A 304 6.85 2.81 -11.21
N TRP A 305 6.14 2.66 -10.09
CA TRP A 305 5.80 1.34 -9.53
C TRP A 305 4.76 0.60 -10.36
N ARG A 306 3.98 1.30 -11.18
CA ARG A 306 2.77 0.76 -11.83
C ARG A 306 3.06 -0.27 -12.92
N ASP A 307 4.19 -0.09 -13.61
CA ASP A 307 4.56 -0.80 -14.85
C ASP A 307 3.32 -1.02 -15.76
N VAL A 308 2.61 0.05 -16.10
CA VAL A 308 1.22 -0.04 -16.60
C VAL A 308 1.05 -0.96 -17.82
N ASP A 309 2.07 -1.04 -18.67
CA ASP A 309 2.05 -1.86 -19.89
C ASP A 309 2.77 -3.22 -19.71
N GLY A 310 3.28 -3.52 -18.52
CA GLY A 310 3.92 -4.80 -18.18
C GLY A 310 5.24 -5.04 -18.89
N THR A 311 6.12 -4.04 -18.89
CA THR A 311 7.37 -3.99 -19.67
C THR A 311 8.63 -3.84 -18.82
N MET A 312 8.52 -3.86 -17.48
CA MET A 312 9.68 -3.75 -16.61
C MET A 312 10.71 -4.85 -16.97
N PRO A 313 11.97 -4.49 -17.27
CA PRO A 313 13.00 -5.47 -17.57
C PRO A 313 13.40 -6.24 -16.32
N GLU A 314 13.76 -7.50 -16.50
CA GLU A 314 14.37 -8.29 -15.43
C GLU A 314 15.74 -7.68 -15.05
N PRO A 315 16.00 -7.42 -13.75
CA PRO A 315 17.27 -6.86 -13.32
C PRO A 315 18.43 -7.86 -13.54
N ALA A 316 19.62 -7.34 -13.80
CA ALA A 316 20.82 -8.17 -13.88
C ALA A 316 21.14 -8.79 -12.51
N LEU A 317 21.49 -10.08 -12.49
CA LEU A 317 22.00 -10.73 -11.28
C LEU A 317 23.42 -10.20 -11.00
N ILE A 318 23.60 -9.57 -9.84
CA ILE A 318 24.91 -9.12 -9.36
C ILE A 318 25.41 -10.15 -8.36
N THR A 319 26.66 -10.58 -8.46
CA THR A 319 27.26 -11.55 -7.53
C THR A 319 28.62 -11.08 -7.06
N LYS A 320 29.00 -11.48 -5.84
CA LYS A 320 30.33 -11.21 -5.26
C LYS A 320 30.73 -9.73 -5.32
N ALA A 321 29.77 -8.82 -5.11
CA ALA A 321 30.07 -7.39 -5.05
C ALA A 321 30.83 -7.08 -3.76
N ALA A 322 31.98 -6.42 -3.87
CA ALA A 322 32.76 -6.00 -2.73
C ALA A 322 32.20 -4.67 -2.21
N LEU A 323 31.61 -4.68 -1.02
CA LEU A 323 30.94 -3.54 -0.43
C LEU A 323 31.71 -3.00 0.76
N GLN A 324 31.69 -1.68 0.87
CA GLN A 324 32.12 -0.94 2.05
C GLN A 324 30.98 -0.07 2.54
N MET A 325 30.81 0.02 3.86
CA MET A 325 29.83 0.89 4.49
C MET A 325 30.37 1.56 5.75
N ASN A 326 30.01 2.82 5.95
CA ASN A 326 30.45 3.60 7.11
C ASN A 326 29.53 3.35 8.30
N LEU A 327 30.03 2.60 9.30
CA LEU A 327 29.38 2.37 10.59
C LEU A 327 30.41 2.55 11.71
N SER A 328 30.27 3.63 12.48
CA SER A 328 31.20 3.94 13.58
C SER A 328 31.01 3.02 14.80
N ALA A 329 29.81 2.50 15.02
CA ALA A 329 29.55 1.53 16.08
C ALA A 329 30.19 0.18 15.73
N LYS A 330 30.72 -0.52 16.74
CA LYS A 330 31.28 -1.86 16.56
C LYS A 330 30.20 -2.83 16.07
N VAL A 331 30.45 -3.47 14.93
CA VAL A 331 29.61 -4.56 14.41
C VAL A 331 30.13 -5.87 14.98
N ASN A 332 29.24 -6.63 15.61
CA ASN A 332 29.53 -7.96 16.15
C ASN A 332 29.04 -9.06 15.20
N LYS A 333 27.99 -8.78 14.43
CA LYS A 333 27.42 -9.70 13.45
C LYS A 333 26.98 -8.95 12.20
N LEU A 334 27.29 -9.51 11.03
CA LEU A 334 26.81 -9.03 9.75
C LEU A 334 26.14 -10.20 9.01
N TRP A 335 24.93 -9.97 8.52
CA TRP A 335 24.21 -10.98 7.75
C TRP A 335 23.32 -10.35 6.69
N VAL A 336 22.93 -11.15 5.71
CA VAL A 336 21.98 -10.78 4.66
C VAL A 336 20.84 -11.76 4.57
N ALA A 337 19.69 -11.28 4.11
CA ALA A 337 18.56 -12.10 3.75
C ALA A 337 17.89 -11.52 2.51
N SER A 338 17.32 -12.37 1.65
CA SER A 338 16.66 -11.95 0.41
C SER A 338 15.58 -12.96 0.04
N PRO A 339 14.37 -12.54 -0.38
CA PRO A 339 13.37 -13.47 -0.91
C PRO A 339 13.80 -14.11 -2.24
N ASP A 340 14.78 -13.54 -2.93
CA ASP A 340 15.25 -14.01 -4.24
C ASP A 340 16.13 -15.26 -4.15
N VAL A 341 16.76 -15.50 -3.00
CA VAL A 341 17.71 -16.60 -2.77
C VAL A 341 17.46 -17.31 -1.45
N HIS A 342 17.69 -18.63 -1.42
CA HIS A 342 17.54 -19.45 -0.21
C HIS A 342 16.18 -19.32 0.51
N GLY A 343 15.12 -18.93 -0.22
CA GLY A 343 13.77 -18.76 0.33
C GLY A 343 13.70 -17.73 1.46
N GLY A 344 14.59 -16.73 1.50
CA GLY A 344 14.62 -15.76 2.60
C GLY A 344 15.48 -16.15 3.79
N ALA A 345 16.13 -17.31 3.81
CA ALA A 345 17.00 -17.70 4.91
C ALA A 345 18.18 -16.73 5.08
N LEU A 346 18.49 -16.39 6.33
CA LEU A 346 19.62 -15.54 6.67
C LEU A 346 20.95 -16.21 6.31
N GLN A 347 21.89 -15.40 5.83
CA GLN A 347 23.26 -15.80 5.51
C GLN A 347 24.22 -14.89 6.28
N GLU A 348 24.97 -15.45 7.22
CA GLU A 348 26.02 -14.72 7.92
C GLU A 348 27.20 -14.43 6.99
N LEU A 349 27.76 -13.24 7.12
CA LEU A 349 28.86 -12.77 6.28
C LEU A 349 30.12 -12.57 7.12
N ALA A 350 31.26 -12.99 6.56
CA ALA A 350 32.55 -12.52 7.03
C ALA A 350 32.70 -11.03 6.67
N PHE A 351 33.23 -10.25 7.61
CA PHE A 351 33.52 -8.84 7.40
C PHE A 351 34.77 -8.42 8.17
N THR A 352 35.37 -7.30 7.75
CA THR A 352 36.34 -6.56 8.55
C THR A 352 35.75 -5.21 8.93
N GLN A 353 36.15 -4.67 10.08
CA GLN A 353 35.79 -3.31 10.47
C GLN A 353 37.04 -2.57 10.94
N GLU A 354 37.43 -1.55 10.20
CA GLU A 354 38.60 -0.71 10.49
C GLU A 354 38.21 0.76 10.38
N ASN A 355 38.55 1.55 11.40
CA ASN A 355 38.29 3.01 11.43
C ASN A 355 36.82 3.40 11.10
N GLY A 356 35.85 2.58 11.53
CA GLY A 356 34.43 2.81 11.27
C GLY A 356 33.95 2.43 9.87
N VAL A 357 34.77 1.72 9.08
CA VAL A 357 34.41 1.19 7.75
C VAL A 357 34.27 -0.31 7.85
N VAL A 358 33.08 -0.83 7.52
CA VAL A 358 32.79 -2.26 7.44
C VAL A 358 32.97 -2.70 5.99
N SER A 359 33.86 -3.67 5.74
CA SER A 359 34.12 -4.24 4.41
C SER A 359 33.66 -5.69 4.35
N PHE A 360 32.91 -6.06 3.31
CA PHE A 360 32.39 -7.42 3.13
C PHE A 360 32.10 -7.71 1.65
N THR A 361 31.81 -8.98 1.33
CA THR A 361 31.36 -9.38 -0.01
C THR A 361 29.89 -9.75 0.04
N LEU A 362 29.07 -9.06 -0.75
CA LEU A 362 27.68 -9.42 -0.95
C LEU A 362 27.61 -10.66 -1.86
N PRO A 363 26.99 -11.78 -1.42
CA PRO A 363 26.94 -13.00 -2.23
C PRO A 363 26.18 -12.80 -3.55
N SER A 364 24.96 -12.25 -3.45
CA SER A 364 24.09 -11.99 -4.60
C SER A 364 23.09 -10.85 -4.34
N LEU A 365 22.65 -10.23 -5.43
CA LEU A 365 21.51 -9.31 -5.49
C LEU A 365 20.79 -9.50 -6.83
N LYS A 366 19.50 -9.84 -6.79
CA LYS A 366 18.64 -9.92 -7.98
C LYS A 366 17.64 -8.77 -8.00
N TYR A 367 16.62 -8.77 -7.14
CA TYR A 367 15.68 -7.66 -6.96
C TYR A 367 15.96 -6.93 -5.65
N TRP A 368 16.11 -7.70 -4.56
CA TRP A 368 16.16 -7.16 -3.21
C TRP A 368 17.06 -7.99 -2.29
N THR A 369 17.99 -7.33 -1.62
CA THR A 369 18.73 -7.92 -0.49
C THR A 369 18.67 -6.98 0.72
N MET A 370 18.29 -7.51 1.87
CA MET A 370 18.37 -6.83 3.16
C MET A 370 19.69 -7.21 3.85
N ILE A 371 20.48 -6.21 4.24
CA ILE A 371 21.68 -6.32 5.06
C ILE A 371 21.33 -5.90 6.49
N VAL A 372 21.85 -6.63 7.48
CA VAL A 372 21.68 -6.30 8.89
C VAL A 372 23.02 -6.39 9.60
N ALA A 373 23.39 -5.29 10.27
CA ALA A 373 24.53 -5.21 11.16
C ALA A 373 24.07 -5.04 12.61
N GLU A 374 24.59 -5.89 13.51
CA GLU A 374 24.27 -5.94 14.94
C GLU A 374 25.43 -5.54 15.85
#